data_AF-A0A1R1PK65-F1
#
_entry.id   AF-A0A1R1PK65-F1
#
_cell.length_a   1.000
_cell.length_b   1.000
_cell.length_c   1.000
_cell.angle_alpha   90.00
_cell.angle_beta   90.00
_cell.angle_gamma   90.00
#
_symmetry.space_group_name_H-M   'P 1'
#
loop_
_entity.id
_entity.type
_entity.pdbx_description
1 polymer ?
#
loop_
_entity_poly.entity_id
_entity_poly.type
_entity_poly.pdbx_seq_one_letter_code
_entity_poly.pdbx_strand_id
1 'polypeptide(L)'
;MGYMPGRQEFEVEYENDAEQLIKDLYFGEEDSAEETALKTVIMEIYNNKLERREERKRFLLERNLLDYSKNMAVERKRAPEDRDMLNKTKVFAKVMNTQEYKMFTDGLLCKRFIITYLISIFGMKILI
;
A
#
# COMPACT_ATOMS: atom_id res chain seq x y z
N MET A 1 9.84 -9.35 -7.41
CA MET A 1 9.15 -8.33 -8.23
C MET A 1 10.14 -7.21 -8.47
N GLY A 2 10.78 -7.16 -9.65
CA GLY A 2 11.59 -5.99 -10.01
C GLY A 2 10.69 -4.80 -10.34
N TYR A 3 11.14 -3.62 -9.97
CA TYR A 3 10.57 -2.33 -10.39
C TYR A 3 11.58 -1.64 -11.29
N MET A 4 11.14 -1.10 -12.42
CA MET A 4 11.96 -0.41 -13.40
C MET A 4 11.80 1.11 -13.25
N PRO A 5 12.72 1.81 -12.56
CA PRO A 5 12.51 3.22 -12.19
C PRO A 5 12.43 4.16 -13.38
N GLY A 6 13.17 3.86 -14.46
CA GLY A 6 13.16 4.67 -15.68
C GLY A 6 11.85 4.59 -16.47
N ARG A 7 11.03 3.56 -16.24
CA ARG A 7 9.74 3.34 -16.89
C ARG A 7 8.55 3.55 -15.96
N GLN A 8 8.82 3.64 -14.66
CA GLN A 8 7.82 3.66 -13.60
C GLN A 8 6.88 2.43 -13.59
N GLU A 9 7.39 1.29 -14.05
CA GLU A 9 6.64 0.05 -14.27
C GLU A 9 7.20 -1.08 -13.41
N PHE A 10 6.34 -2.02 -13.03
CA PHE A 10 6.79 -3.31 -12.49
C PHE A 10 7.09 -4.29 -13.62
N GLU A 11 8.01 -5.23 -13.37
CA GLU A 11 8.26 -6.35 -14.29
C GLU A 11 7.00 -7.19 -14.54
N VAL A 12 6.19 -7.36 -13.49
CA VAL A 12 4.87 -7.99 -13.56
C VAL A 12 3.91 -7.10 -12.77
N GLU A 13 2.93 -6.56 -13.48
CA GLU A 13 1.94 -5.66 -12.89
C GLU A 13 0.92 -6.41 -12.02
N TYR A 14 0.28 -5.67 -11.12
CA TYR A 14 -0.79 -6.21 -10.28
C TYR A 14 -2.00 -6.60 -11.17
N GLU A 15 -2.51 -7.82 -11.00
CA GLU A 15 -3.57 -8.42 -11.83
C GLU A 15 -3.26 -8.38 -13.34
N ASN A 16 -2.02 -8.76 -13.71
CA ASN A 16 -1.57 -8.82 -15.11
C ASN A 16 -2.33 -9.86 -15.98
N ASP A 17 -3.00 -10.82 -15.35
CA ASP A 17 -3.89 -11.79 -16.01
C ASP A 17 -5.09 -11.11 -16.68
N ALA A 18 -5.50 -9.94 -16.21
CA ALA A 18 -6.57 -9.15 -16.83
C ALA A 18 -6.28 -8.75 -18.28
N GLU A 19 -5.00 -8.59 -18.63
CA GLU A 19 -4.57 -8.26 -20.00
C GLU A 19 -4.94 -9.38 -20.99
N GLN A 20 -4.96 -10.64 -20.54
CA GLN A 20 -5.34 -11.78 -21.39
C GLN A 20 -6.82 -11.74 -21.76
N LEU A 21 -7.68 -11.24 -20.86
CA LEU A 21 -9.11 -11.17 -21.07
C LEU A 21 -9.48 -10.11 -22.13
N ILE A 22 -8.72 -9.00 -22.19
CA ILE A 22 -8.96 -7.91 -23.13
C ILE A 22 -8.26 -8.13 -24.47
N LYS A 23 -7.17 -8.90 -24.50
CA LYS A 23 -6.37 -9.13 -25.71
C LYS A 23 -7.21 -9.57 -26.92
N ASP A 24 -8.18 -10.46 -26.70
CA ASP A 24 -9.01 -11.02 -27.77
C ASP A 24 -10.38 -10.32 -27.87
N LEU A 25 -10.61 -9.26 -27.09
CA LEU A 25 -11.84 -8.48 -27.12
C LEU A 25 -11.80 -7.49 -28.30
N TYR A 26 -12.72 -7.66 -29.25
CA TYR A 26 -12.89 -6.74 -30.38
C TYR A 26 -14.37 -6.42 -30.57
N PHE A 27 -14.67 -5.22 -31.10
CA PHE A 27 -16.02 -4.82 -31.50
C PHE A 27 -16.17 -5.01 -33.01
N GLY A 28 -17.15 -5.79 -33.44
CA GLY A 28 -17.50 -6.04 -34.84
C GLY A 28 -18.67 -5.17 -35.29
N GLU A 29 -18.81 -4.97 -36.60
CA GLU A 29 -19.97 -4.24 -37.16
C GLU A 29 -21.24 -5.11 -37.13
N GLU A 30 -21.05 -6.43 -37.06
CA GLU A 30 -22.08 -7.46 -36.95
C GLU A 30 -22.52 -7.75 -35.50
N ASP A 31 -21.85 -7.15 -34.51
CA ASP A 31 -22.15 -7.38 -33.09
C ASP A 31 -23.60 -6.97 -32.78
N SER A 32 -24.29 -7.81 -32.04
CA SER A 32 -25.61 -7.45 -31.52
C SER A 32 -25.49 -6.33 -30.47
N ALA A 33 -26.61 -5.67 -30.18
CA ALA A 33 -26.65 -4.67 -29.10
C ALA A 33 -26.28 -5.31 -27.74
N GLU A 34 -26.71 -6.55 -27.50
CA GLU A 34 -26.38 -7.32 -26.30
C GLU A 34 -24.88 -7.68 -26.23
N GLU A 35 -24.28 -8.10 -27.34
CA GLU A 35 -22.84 -8.40 -27.41
C GLU A 35 -22.01 -7.14 -27.15
N THR A 36 -22.37 -6.02 -27.77
CA THR A 36 -21.73 -4.72 -27.53
C THR A 36 -21.83 -4.31 -26.07
N ALA A 37 -23.01 -4.47 -25.44
CA ALA A 37 -23.20 -4.16 -24.03
C ALA A 37 -22.34 -5.04 -23.12
N LEU A 38 -22.27 -6.34 -23.39
CA LEU A 38 -21.40 -7.27 -22.65
C LEU A 38 -19.92 -6.89 -22.77
N LYS A 39 -19.45 -6.63 -23.99
CA LYS A 39 -18.07 -6.19 -24.25
C LYS A 39 -17.76 -4.86 -23.54
N THR A 40 -18.73 -3.96 -23.46
CA THR A 40 -18.60 -2.71 -22.70
C THR A 40 -18.40 -2.95 -21.21
N VAL A 41 -19.21 -3.83 -20.59
CA VAL A 41 -19.05 -4.20 -19.18
C VAL A 41 -17.68 -4.84 -18.91
N ILE A 42 -17.19 -5.68 -19.83
CA ILE A 42 -15.85 -6.26 -19.74
C ILE A 42 -14.77 -5.16 -19.71
N MET A 43 -14.89 -4.14 -20.57
CA MET A 43 -13.98 -2.99 -20.57
C MET A 43 -14.05 -2.18 -19.27
N GLU A 44 -15.25 -1.99 -18.70
CA GLU A 44 -15.41 -1.32 -17.40
C GLU A 44 -14.70 -2.07 -16.27
N ILE A 45 -14.83 -3.40 -16.24
CA ILE A 45 -14.13 -4.25 -15.26
C ILE A 45 -12.62 -4.10 -15.41
N TYR A 46 -12.11 -4.12 -16.64
CA TYR A 46 -10.67 -3.93 -16.90
C TYR A 46 -10.18 -2.54 -16.47
N ASN A 47 -10.93 -1.48 -16.79
CA ASN A 47 -10.60 -0.12 -16.34
C ASN A 47 -10.56 -0.01 -14.82
N ASN A 48 -11.48 -0.67 -14.10
CA ASN A 48 -11.43 -0.71 -12.64
C ASN A 48 -10.17 -1.42 -12.11
N LYS A 49 -9.69 -2.46 -12.81
CA LYS A 49 -8.42 -3.12 -12.47
C LYS A 49 -7.21 -2.22 -12.73
N LEU A 50 -7.20 -1.49 -13.84
CA LEU A 50 -6.16 -0.50 -14.15
C LEU A 50 -6.09 0.58 -13.07
N GLU A 51 -7.23 1.12 -12.65
CA GLU A 51 -7.31 2.12 -11.59
C GLU A 51 -6.70 1.59 -10.28
N ARG A 52 -7.11 0.40 -9.83
CA ARG A 52 -6.55 -0.24 -8.63
C ARG A 52 -5.04 -0.48 -8.72
N ARG A 53 -4.54 -0.85 -9.90
CA ARG A 53 -3.11 -1.04 -10.15
C ARG A 53 -2.36 0.27 -9.97
N GLU A 54 -2.86 1.36 -10.54
CA GLU A 54 -2.26 2.68 -10.41
C GLU A 54 -2.36 3.24 -8.98
N GLU A 55 -3.47 3.02 -8.28
CA GLU A 55 -3.59 3.34 -6.86
C GLU A 55 -2.55 2.63 -6.00
N ARG A 56 -2.36 1.32 -6.24
CA ARG A 56 -1.36 0.52 -5.53
C ARG A 56 0.06 0.98 -5.84
N LYS A 57 0.36 1.27 -7.11
CA LYS A 57 1.66 1.77 -7.56
C LYS A 57 1.97 3.12 -6.91
N ARG A 58 1.03 4.06 -6.98
CA ARG A 58 1.11 5.37 -6.32
C ARG A 58 1.33 5.23 -4.82
N PHE A 59 0.57 4.37 -4.15
CA PHE A 59 0.73 4.10 -2.71
C PHE A 59 2.15 3.65 -2.35
N LEU A 60 2.75 2.75 -3.14
CA LEU A 60 4.11 2.25 -2.92
C LEU A 60 5.17 3.35 -3.15
N LEU A 61 5.00 4.15 -4.20
CA LEU A 61 5.94 5.20 -4.57
C LEU A 61 5.93 6.37 -3.60
N GLU A 62 4.76 6.92 -3.29
CA GLU A 62 4.61 8.06 -2.37
C GLU A 62 5.20 7.79 -0.97
N ARG A 63 5.19 6.53 -0.54
CA ARG A 63 5.66 6.11 0.79
C ARG A 63 7.06 5.50 0.75
N ASN A 64 7.74 5.56 -0.39
CA ASN A 64 9.06 4.98 -0.64
C ASN A 64 9.16 3.50 -0.18
N LEU A 65 8.11 2.71 -0.43
CA LEU A 65 8.01 1.32 0.01
C LEU A 65 8.79 0.35 -0.88
N LEU A 66 9.28 0.82 -2.04
CA LEU A 66 10.09 0.03 -2.96
C LEU A 66 11.52 -0.21 -2.45
N ASP A 67 12.03 0.66 -1.58
CA ASP A 67 13.34 0.55 -0.95
C ASP A 67 13.34 -0.51 0.18
N TYR A 68 13.01 -1.76 -0.15
CA TYR A 68 12.79 -2.84 0.83
C TYR A 68 13.98 -3.03 1.79
N SER A 69 15.21 -3.01 1.27
CA SER A 69 16.42 -3.15 2.08
C SER A 69 16.56 -2.03 3.12
N LYS A 70 16.35 -0.77 2.72
CA LYS A 70 16.40 0.38 3.64
C LYS A 70 15.26 0.31 4.66
N ASN A 71 14.05 0.01 4.21
CA ASN A 71 12.88 -0.10 5.08
C ASN A 71 13.04 -1.20 6.13
N MET A 72 13.55 -2.37 5.73
CA MET A 72 13.88 -3.46 6.65
C MET A 72 14.99 -3.09 7.64
N ALA A 73 16.02 -2.37 7.19
CA ALA A 73 17.09 -1.90 8.08
C ALA A 73 16.54 -0.90 9.13
N VAL A 74 15.64 -0.01 8.74
CA VAL A 74 14.96 0.91 9.65
C VAL A 74 14.09 0.16 10.65
N GLU A 75 13.31 -0.83 10.22
CA GLU A 75 12.47 -1.64 11.12
C GLU A 75 13.30 -2.47 12.11
N ARG A 76 14.44 -3.01 11.68
CA ARG A 76 15.36 -3.78 12.53
C ARG A 76 16.07 -2.94 13.59
N LYS A 77 16.25 -1.64 13.36
CA LYS A 77 16.84 -0.71 14.34
C LYS A 77 15.90 -0.34 15.48
N ARG A 78 14.60 -0.62 15.36
CA ARG A 78 13.59 -0.28 16.39
C ARG A 78 13.56 -1.34 17.48
N ALA A 79 13.15 -0.92 18.69
CA ALA A 79 12.87 -1.84 19.78
C ALA A 79 11.76 -2.86 19.38
N PRO A 80 11.79 -4.10 19.87
CA PRO A 80 10.80 -5.12 19.54
C PRO A 80 9.36 -4.67 19.79
N GLU A 81 9.12 -3.96 20.88
CA GLU A 81 7.81 -3.48 21.32
C GLU A 81 7.29 -2.36 20.42
N ASP A 82 8.18 -1.46 19.98
CA ASP A 82 7.84 -0.39 19.04
C ASP A 82 7.53 -0.97 17.66
N ARG A 83 8.29 -1.97 17.24
CA ARG A 83 8.06 -2.67 15.98
C ARG A 83 6.71 -3.38 15.96
N ASP A 84 6.35 -4.09 17.03
CA ASP A 84 5.05 -4.76 17.15
C ASP A 84 3.89 -3.75 17.12
N MET A 85 4.00 -2.66 17.90
CA MET A 85 3.02 -1.58 17.89
C MET A 85 2.83 -0.98 16.50
N LEU A 86 3.91 -0.63 15.82
CA LEU A 86 3.85 -0.02 14.50
C LEU A 86 3.31 -0.98 13.45
N ASN A 87 3.64 -2.27 13.53
CA ASN A 87 3.05 -3.28 12.65
C ASN A 87 1.52 -3.34 12.77
N LYS A 88 0.98 -3.23 13.99
CA LYS A 88 -0.48 -3.14 14.20
C LYS A 88 -1.10 -1.89 13.58
N THR A 89 -0.35 -0.80 13.49
CA THR A 89 -0.85 0.45 12.89
C THR A 89 -0.82 0.46 11.36
N LYS A 90 -0.11 -0.46 10.69
CA LYS A 90 0.02 -0.47 9.21
C LYS A 90 -1.31 -0.54 8.48
N VAL A 91 -2.36 -1.06 9.11
CA VAL A 91 -3.72 -1.07 8.56
C VAL A 91 -4.27 0.33 8.29
N PHE A 92 -3.91 1.31 9.13
CA PHE A 92 -4.35 2.70 9.00
C PHE A 92 -3.64 3.44 7.88
N ALA A 93 -2.45 2.97 7.47
CA ALA A 93 -1.68 3.57 6.37
C ALA A 93 -2.47 3.57 5.05
N LYS A 94 -3.41 2.63 4.87
CA LYS A 94 -4.28 2.52 3.69
C LYS A 94 -5.36 3.60 3.60
N VAL A 95 -5.75 4.18 4.74
CA VAL A 95 -6.87 5.13 4.83
C VAL A 95 -6.34 6.56 5.06
N MET A 96 -5.22 6.70 5.75
CA MET A 96 -4.58 7.99 6.01
C MET A 96 -3.66 8.40 4.87
N ASN A 97 -3.54 9.71 4.65
CA ASN A 97 -2.49 10.21 3.77
C ASN A 97 -1.09 10.00 4.40
N THR A 98 -0.04 10.10 3.58
CA THR A 98 1.34 9.80 4.01
C THR A 98 1.78 10.65 5.21
N GLN A 99 1.42 11.94 5.21
CA GLN A 99 1.82 12.88 6.25
C GLN A 99 1.11 12.59 7.58
N GLU A 100 -0.21 12.36 7.53
CA GLU A 100 -1.01 12.00 8.70
C GLU A 100 -0.54 10.70 9.33
N TYR A 101 -0.28 9.68 8.51
CA TYR A 101 0.20 8.39 9.02
C TYR A 101 1.59 8.51 9.67
N LYS A 102 2.48 9.32 9.08
CA LYS A 102 3.78 9.64 9.67
C LYS A 102 3.62 10.36 11.02
N MET A 103 2.81 11.41 11.10
CA MET A 103 2.55 12.13 12.35
C MET A 103 1.94 11.23 13.42
N PHE A 104 1.01 10.36 13.03
CA PHE A 104 0.37 9.38 13.92
C PHE A 104 1.41 8.41 14.51
N THR A 105 2.23 7.80 13.66
CA THR A 105 3.25 6.84 14.10
C THR A 105 4.36 7.49 14.93
N ASP A 106 4.82 8.68 14.57
CA ASP A 106 5.80 9.46 15.34
C ASP A 106 5.23 9.86 16.71
N GLY A 107 3.96 10.26 16.77
CA GLY A 107 3.26 10.56 18.02
C GLY A 107 3.15 9.36 18.96
N LEU A 108 2.87 8.17 18.44
CA LEU A 108 2.82 6.93 19.23
C LEU A 108 4.19 6.59 19.83
N LEU A 109 5.26 6.72 19.04
CA LEU A 109 6.63 6.51 19.51
C LEU A 109 7.04 7.52 20.57
N CYS A 110 6.75 8.81 20.35
CA CYS A 110 7.03 9.88 21.31
C CYS A 110 6.30 9.64 22.64
N LYS A 111 5.00 9.33 22.58
CA LYS A 111 4.21 9.00 23.78
C LYS A 111 4.81 7.82 24.55
N ARG A 112 5.21 6.76 23.85
CA ARG A 112 5.85 5.60 24.49
C ARG A 112 7.16 5.98 25.17
N PHE A 113 8.03 6.70 24.47
CA PHE A 113 9.30 7.16 24.99
C PHE A 113 9.12 7.98 26.27
N ILE A 114 8.19 8.94 26.27
CA ILE A 114 7.87 9.75 27.45
C ILE A 114 7.38 8.87 28.61
N ILE A 115 6.47 7.92 28.37
CA ILE A 115 5.97 7.02 29.41
C ILE A 115 7.11 6.18 30.01
N THR A 116 7.96 5.58 29.16
CA THR A 116 9.10 4.78 29.62
C THR A 116 10.08 5.63 30.42
N TYR A 117 10.35 6.86 29.97
CA TYR A 117 11.21 7.81 30.67
C TYR A 117 10.64 8.20 32.04
N LEU A 118 9.34 8.52 32.12
CA LEU A 118 8.66 8.82 33.38
C LEU A 118 8.67 7.63 34.33
N ILE A 119 8.40 6.41 33.86
CA ILE A 119 8.50 5.19 34.68
C ILE A 119 9.92 5.01 35.23
N SER A 120 10.94 5.28 34.41
CA SER A 120 12.35 5.16 34.83
C SER A 120 12.76 6.18 35.91
N ILE A 121 12.24 7.42 35.83
CA ILE A 121 12.52 8.48 36.81
C ILE A 121 11.73 8.28 38.09
N PHE A 122 10.43 8.01 37.97
CA PHE A 122 9.50 8.03 39.09
C PHE A 122 9.27 6.65 39.72
N GLY A 123 9.83 5.57 39.14
CA GLY A 123 9.71 4.21 39.67
C GLY A 123 8.27 3.68 39.73
N MET A 124 7.30 4.39 39.13
CA MET A 124 5.89 4.02 39.18
C MET A 124 5.64 2.86 38.23
N LYS A 125 5.53 1.63 38.78
CA LYS A 125 4.79 0.55 38.15
C LYS A 125 3.35 1.03 37.95
N ILE A 126 3.06 1.61 36.79
CA ILE A 126 1.68 1.88 36.39
C ILE A 126 1.08 0.50 36.09
N LEU A 127 0.33 -0.02 37.07
CA LEU A 127 -0.60 -1.13 36.89
C LEU A 127 -1.68 -0.66 35.91
N ILE A 128 -1.64 -1.15 34.67
CA ILE A 128 -2.82 -1.48 33.87
C ILE A 128 -2.50 -2.77 33.10
#